data_AF-A0A1K1PU27-F1
#
_entry.id   AF-A0A1K1PU27-F1
#
_cell.length_a   1.000
_cell.length_b   1.000
_cell.length_c   1.000
_cell.angle_alpha   90.00
_cell.angle_beta   90.00
_cell.angle_gamma   90.00
#
_symmetry.space_group_name_H-M   'P 1'
#
loop_
_entity.id
_entity.type
_entity.pdbx_description
1 polymer ?
#
loop_
_entity_poly.entity_id
_entity_poly.type
_entity_poly.pdbx_seq_one_letter_code
_entity_poly.pdbx_strand_id
1 'polypeptide(L)'
;MSAVIEFFIAQRKAYLSFDKKIILRFFEEYGITVPDDENEMWRNICFIILDMSDVPSEIREKAESWLAEHGYVKRRMIKKRGR
;
A
#
# COMPACT_ATOMS: atom_id res chain seq x y z
N MET A 1 -22.52 5.41 5.82
CA MET A 1 -21.64 4.22 5.88
C MET A 1 -20.94 4.24 7.22
N SER A 2 -20.37 3.14 7.71
CA SER A 2 -19.52 3.21 8.91
C SER A 2 -18.24 3.97 8.55
N ALA A 3 -17.75 4.84 9.45
CA ALA A 3 -16.48 5.56 9.27
C ALA A 3 -15.30 4.62 8.94
N VAL A 4 -15.36 3.37 9.42
CA VAL A 4 -14.38 2.32 9.11
C VAL A 4 -14.41 1.93 7.63
N ILE A 5 -15.60 1.82 7.04
CA ILE A 5 -15.74 1.46 5.62
C ILE A 5 -15.24 2.62 4.75
N GLU A 6 -15.54 3.86 5.12
CA GLU A 6 -15.08 5.06 4.43
C GLU A 6 -13.56 5.17 4.44
N PHE A 7 -12.93 4.88 5.59
CA PHE A 7 -11.48 4.79 5.72
C PHE A 7 -10.86 3.80 4.73
N PHE A 8 -11.36 2.56 4.66
CA PHE A 8 -10.79 1.55 3.76
C PHE A 8 -10.98 1.89 2.27
N ILE A 9 -12.10 2.54 1.92
CA ILE A 9 -12.33 3.03 0.55
C ILE A 9 -11.34 4.15 0.22
N ALA A 10 -11.13 5.11 1.13
CA ALA A 10 -10.17 6.20 0.95
C ALA A 10 -8.73 5.68 0.85
N GLN A 11 -8.32 4.79 1.75
CA GLN A 11 -7.01 4.14 1.73
C GLN A 11 -6.76 3.43 0.40
N ARG A 12 -7.73 2.62 -0.06
CA ARG A 12 -7.61 1.90 -1.33
C ARG A 12 -7.44 2.86 -2.49
N LYS A 13 -8.26 3.91 -2.57
CA LYS A 13 -8.14 4.93 -3.63
C LYS A 13 -6.77 5.62 -3.60
N ALA A 14 -6.30 5.99 -2.41
CA ALA A 14 -5.01 6.66 -2.25
C ALA A 14 -3.85 5.74 -2.70
N TYR A 15 -3.81 4.49 -2.21
CA TYR A 15 -2.70 3.59 -2.52
C TYR A 15 -2.71 3.15 -3.99
N LEU A 16 -3.89 2.90 -4.57
CA LEU A 16 -4.01 2.54 -5.99
C LEU A 16 -3.71 3.70 -6.94
N SER A 17 -3.69 4.95 -6.47
CA SER A 17 -3.22 6.07 -7.28
C SER A 17 -1.71 6.00 -7.57
N PHE A 18 -0.96 5.32 -6.70
CA PHE A 18 0.50 5.25 -6.75
C PHE A 18 1.18 6.65 -6.84
N ASP A 19 0.53 7.68 -6.29
CA ASP A 19 1.01 9.06 -6.28
C ASP A 19 1.29 9.51 -4.85
N LYS A 20 2.54 9.90 -4.58
CA LYS A 20 3.00 10.32 -3.26
C LYS A 20 2.14 11.43 -2.67
N LYS A 21 1.77 12.45 -3.45
CA LYS A 21 1.00 13.60 -2.95
C LYS A 21 -0.40 13.18 -2.54
N ILE A 22 -1.03 12.28 -3.31
CA ILE A 22 -2.36 11.75 -2.98
C ILE A 22 -2.30 10.92 -1.70
N ILE A 23 -1.26 10.09 -1.56
CA ILE A 23 -1.05 9.25 -0.37
C ILE A 23 -0.79 10.10 0.88
N LEU A 24 0.08 11.11 0.78
CA LEU A 24 0.37 12.02 1.89
C LEU A 24 -0.86 12.82 2.31
N ARG A 25 -1.68 13.27 1.36
CA ARG A 25 -2.96 13.93 1.67
C ARG A 25 -3.91 13.01 2.42
N PHE A 26 -3.98 11.73 2.05
CA PHE A 26 -4.74 10.74 2.81
C PHE A 26 -4.18 10.55 4.22
N PHE A 27 -2.86 10.50 4.39
CA PHE A 27 -2.26 10.42 5.73
C PHE A 27 -2.59 11.63 6.60
N GLU A 28 -2.53 12.83 6.05
CA GLU A 28 -2.92 14.06 6.73
C GLU A 28 -4.41 14.05 7.14
N GLU A 29 -5.31 13.70 6.22
CA GLU A 29 -6.77 13.67 6.45
C GLU A 29 -7.16 12.72 7.59
N TYR A 30 -6.44 11.61 7.74
CA TYR A 30 -6.72 10.58 8.74
C TYR A 30 -5.73 10.59 9.93
N GLY A 31 -4.85 11.60 10.03
CA GLY A 31 -3.89 11.74 11.13
C GLY A 31 -2.85 10.61 11.22
N ILE A 32 -2.51 9.98 10.10
CA ILE A 32 -1.50 8.91 10.02
C ILE A 32 -0.11 9.54 9.99
N THR A 33 0.77 9.10 10.88
CA THR A 33 2.16 9.51 10.88
C THR A 33 2.89 9.00 9.64
N VAL A 34 3.51 9.91 8.90
CA VAL A 34 4.38 9.58 7.77
C VAL A 34 5.71 9.07 8.32
N PRO A 35 6.22 7.91 7.88
CA PRO A 35 7.58 7.49 8.23
C PRO A 35 8.63 8.52 7.79
N ASP A 36 9.68 8.71 8.60
CA ASP A 36 10.80 9.61 8.26
C ASP A 36 11.57 9.11 7.03
N ASP A 37 11.65 7.79 6.84
CA ASP A 37 12.23 7.16 5.66
C ASP A 37 11.16 6.97 4.56
N GLU A 38 11.33 7.67 3.45
CA GLU A 38 10.48 7.54 2.28
C GLU A 38 10.46 6.11 1.71
N ASN A 39 11.58 5.38 1.80
CA ASN A 39 11.61 3.99 1.35
C ASN A 39 10.75 3.10 2.25
N GLU A 40 10.71 3.36 3.55
CA GLU A 40 9.83 2.63 4.48
C GLU A 40 8.36 2.89 4.15
N MET A 41 8.00 4.15 3.87
CA MET A 41 6.66 4.53 3.42
C MET A 41 6.26 3.74 2.16
N TRP A 42 7.06 3.81 1.10
CA TRP A 42 6.77 3.14 -0.17
C TRP A 42 6.77 1.63 -0.06
N ARG A 43 7.70 1.05 0.70
CA ARG A 43 7.75 -0.38 0.98
C ARG A 43 6.44 -0.86 1.59
N ASN A 44 5.94 -0.18 2.62
CA ASN A 44 4.69 -0.54 3.28
C ASN A 44 3.50 -0.44 2.33
N ILE A 45 3.40 0.65 1.56
CA ILE A 45 2.32 0.84 0.58
C ILE A 45 2.35 -0.26 -0.48
N CYS A 46 3.51 -0.56 -1.05
CA CYS A 46 3.65 -1.61 -2.05
C CYS A 46 3.24 -2.98 -1.49
N PHE A 47 3.66 -3.34 -0.28
CA PHE A 47 3.22 -4.60 0.34
C PHE A 47 1.70 -4.66 0.54
N ILE A 48 1.08 -3.57 0.97
CA ILE A 48 -0.38 -3.51 1.14
C ILE A 48 -1.08 -3.66 -0.21
N ILE A 49 -0.63 -2.95 -1.25
CA ILE A 49 -1.15 -3.11 -2.62
C ILE A 49 -1.08 -4.58 -3.06
N LEU A 50 0.03 -5.27 -2.78
CA LEU A 50 0.18 -6.67 -3.17
C LEU A 50 -0.73 -7.64 -2.40
N ASP A 51 -1.13 -7.29 -1.17
CA ASP A 51 -2.05 -8.06 -0.32
C ASP A 51 -3.54 -7.80 -0.63
N MET A 52 -3.87 -6.64 -1.19
CA MET A 52 -5.24 -6.34 -1.62
C MET A 52 -5.74 -7.30 -2.71
N SER A 53 -7.02 -7.65 -2.64
CA SER A 53 -7.75 -8.30 -3.74
C SER A 53 -8.05 -7.30 -4.86
N ASP A 54 -8.22 -7.79 -6.09
CA ASP A 54 -8.75 -7.05 -7.23
C ASP A 54 -7.99 -5.75 -7.57
N VAL A 55 -6.67 -5.77 -7.39
CA VAL A 55 -5.78 -4.67 -7.80
C VAL A 55 -5.52 -4.75 -9.31
N PRO A 56 -5.62 -3.63 -10.05
CA PRO A 56 -5.26 -3.58 -11.46
C PRO A 56 -3.84 -4.11 -11.71
N SER A 57 -3.64 -4.88 -12.79
CA SER A 57 -2.35 -5.51 -13.10
C SER A 57 -1.21 -4.50 -13.18
N GLU A 58 -1.44 -3.35 -13.81
CA GLU A 58 -0.45 -2.28 -13.94
C GLU A 58 0.03 -1.76 -12.57
N ILE A 59 -0.89 -1.57 -11.62
CA ILE A 59 -0.54 -1.09 -10.28
C ILE A 59 0.20 -2.17 -9.49
N ARG A 60 -0.21 -3.44 -9.66
CA ARG A 60 0.49 -4.58 -9.08
C ARG A 60 1.93 -4.66 -9.60
N GLU A 61 2.14 -4.56 -10.91
CA GLU A 61 3.45 -4.56 -11.56
C GLU A 61 4.33 -3.39 -11.10
N LYS A 62 3.76 -2.18 -10.97
CA LYS A 62 4.46 -1.01 -10.41
C LYS A 62 4.94 -1.28 -8.98
N ALA A 63 4.09 -1.86 -8.13
CA ALA A 63 4.47 -2.18 -6.76
C ALA A 63 5.54 -3.28 -6.69
N GLU A 64 5.44 -4.34 -7.50
CA GLU A 64 6.46 -5.39 -7.58
C GLU A 64 7.80 -4.87 -8.11
N SER A 65 7.76 -4.02 -9.14
CA SER A 65 8.97 -3.41 -9.74
C SER A 65 9.65 -2.48 -8.74
N TRP A 66 8.91 -1.59 -8.08
CA TRP A 66 9.47 -0.68 -7.07
C TRP A 66 10.16 -1.46 -5.95
N LEU A 67 9.51 -2.52 -5.42
CA LEU A 67 10.10 -3.36 -4.38
C LEU A 67 11.38 -4.05 -4.88
N ALA A 68 11.40 -4.58 -6.09
CA ALA A 68 12.57 -5.24 -6.67
C ALA A 68 13.75 -4.26 -6.87
N GLU A 69 13.49 -3.08 -7.42
CA GLU A 69 14.48 -2.02 -7.64
C GLU A 69 15.14 -1.55 -6.34
N HIS A 70 14.39 -1.53 -5.24
CA HIS A 70 14.87 -1.08 -3.93
C HIS A 70 15.39 -2.24 -3.05
N GLY A 71 15.55 -3.45 -3.62
CA GLY A 71 16.11 -4.62 -2.92
C GLY A 71 15.15 -5.28 -1.90
N TYR A 72 13.88 -4.90 -1.90
CA TYR A 72 12.86 -5.50 -1.06
C TYR A 72 12.32 -6.77 -1.73
N VAL A 73 12.97 -7.90 -1.46
CA VAL A 73 12.45 -9.20 -1.91
C VAL A 73 11.09 -9.42 -1.26
N LYS A 74 10.10 -9.80 -2.07
CA LYS A 74 8.80 -10.33 -1.62
C LYS A 74 9.08 -11.44 -0.62
N ARG A 75 9.13 -11.12 0.69
CA ARG A 75 9.11 -12.15 1.74
C ARG A 75 7.87 -12.94 1.39
N ARG A 76 8.07 -14.20 0.99
CA ARG A 76 7.00 -15.16 0.79
C ARG A 76 6.03 -14.90 1.92
N MET A 77 4.84 -14.38 1.61
CA MET A 77 3.72 -14.56 2.51
C MET A 77 3.59 -16.07 2.58
N ILE A 78 4.23 -16.67 3.58
CA ILE A 78 3.89 -18.00 4.05
C ILE A 78 2.45 -17.79 4.45
N LYS A 79 1.53 -18.13 3.53
CA LYS A 79 0.17 -18.43 3.88
C LYS A 79 0.33 -19.53 4.92
N LYS A 80 0.34 -19.18 6.21
CA LYS A 80 -0.14 -20.09 7.23
C LYS A 80 -1.60 -20.29 6.87
N ARG A 81 -1.86 -21.23 5.95
CA ARG A 81 -3.12 -21.94 5.86
C ARG A 81 -3.32 -22.51 7.25
N GLY A 82 -4.09 -21.78 8.05
CA GLY A 82 -4.48 -22.21 9.37
C GLY A 82 -5.56 -23.28 9.22
N ARG A 83 -5.32 -24.38 9.94
CA ARG A 83 -6.18 -25.52 10.25
C ARG A 83 -6.33 -26.57 9.16
#